data_AF-A0A2K0TSM8-F1
#
_entry.id   AF-A0A2K0TSM8-F1
#
_cell.length_a   1.000
_cell.length_b   1.000
_cell.length_c   1.000
_cell.angle_alpha   90.00
_cell.angle_beta   90.00
_cell.angle_gamma   90.00
#
_symmetry.space_group_name_H-M   'P 1'
#
loop_
_entity.id
_entity.type
_entity.pdbx_description
1 polymer ?
#
loop_
_entity_poly.entity_id
_entity_poly.type
_entity_poly.pdbx_seq_one_letter_code
_entity_poly.pdbx_strand_id
1 'polypeptide(L)'
;MLQTSLNFSATPASITADAERLVRESKHQRDELVRNIAPEQATFANVMLPLAQMQNDFAVKANVLCFYRQASANGDIRTASAKAQTLFDSFHVECWMRDDVFKLVDAVYHNTEEISNESSLFLETIYNRFTRSGLGIRDTVSRERFKEIQGRLSQIHAEFRETLGSQTDEIFLTLAELDGVPDSIVKQLENNSGNNTLRIDLSNPVHRDILSFAENGETRKKLYVAIQNRCKGNAPLVQEAVRLRYEMAKLLGFSNYAAFQLQSRIAKTPGHVNEFLADMRSKLTPYGVASLRILQDFKKNDTKTDENNGEFFLWDYDFYRNRMLKSGTSIDRARIKEYFPLQNTITAILNLLAQLFDLSFDEIKTADSMVWHADVQMFAVQDGETNGGAFLGYLYLDLFHREGKYPGESCFNLQPVSIFYLRRSADMAGKPQNIVSLIELSYRVLSEGMQRAIAHRLHYFVHFLSRHQANQPC
;
A
#
# COMPACT_ATOMS: atom_id res chain seq x y z
N MET A 1 -13.88 17.31 28.29
CA MET A 1 -12.52 17.81 27.99
C MET A 1 -11.94 16.86 26.94
N LEU A 2 -12.02 17.22 25.65
CA LEU A 2 -11.56 16.37 24.55
C LEU A 2 -10.08 16.05 24.75
N GLN A 3 -9.73 14.77 24.79
CA GLN A 3 -8.36 14.30 24.88
C GLN A 3 -7.57 14.88 23.69
N THR A 4 -6.37 15.41 23.96
CA THR A 4 -5.56 16.21 23.04
C THR A 4 -5.48 15.56 21.65
N SER A 5 -6.09 16.22 20.67
CA SER A 5 -5.93 15.89 19.25
C SER A 5 -4.46 15.98 18.85
N LEU A 6 -4.08 15.24 17.80
CA LEU A 6 -2.76 15.39 17.18
C LEU A 6 -2.53 16.86 16.81
N ASN A 7 -1.28 17.31 16.96
CA ASN A 7 -0.87 18.66 16.61
C ASN A 7 -0.16 18.67 15.26
N PHE A 8 -0.68 19.46 14.33
CA PHE A 8 -0.16 19.62 12.97
C PHE A 8 0.61 20.94 12.73
N SER A 9 1.12 21.58 13.79
CA SER A 9 1.89 22.84 13.71
C SER A 9 3.39 22.67 13.42
N ALA A 10 3.83 21.54 12.84
CA ALA A 10 5.25 21.26 12.65
C ALA A 10 5.87 22.16 11.57
N THR A 11 7.11 22.60 11.82
CA THR A 11 7.98 23.27 10.85
C THR A 11 9.00 22.28 10.24
N PRO A 12 9.60 22.58 9.07
CA PRO A 12 10.62 21.71 8.47
C PRO A 12 11.79 21.37 9.43
N ALA A 13 12.22 22.36 10.23
CA ALA A 13 13.27 22.18 11.23
C ALA A 13 12.82 21.26 12.37
N SER A 14 11.60 21.47 12.90
CA SER A 14 11.07 20.62 13.97
C SER A 14 10.90 19.16 13.53
N ILE A 15 10.45 18.90 12.29
CA ILE A 15 10.28 17.54 11.77
C ILE A 15 11.61 16.79 11.79
N THR A 16 12.67 17.42 11.30
CA THR A 16 14.01 16.82 11.24
C THR A 16 14.55 16.56 12.65
N ALA A 17 14.49 17.58 13.52
CA ALA A 17 14.99 17.48 14.89
C ALA A 17 14.23 16.42 15.72
N ASP A 18 12.90 16.35 15.57
CA ASP A 18 12.07 15.38 16.27
C ASP A 18 12.30 13.96 15.76
N ALA A 19 12.48 13.77 14.45
CA ALA A 19 12.80 12.46 13.87
C ALA A 19 14.15 11.94 14.38
N GLU A 20 15.19 12.76 14.40
CA GLU A 20 16.49 12.37 14.93
C GLU A 20 16.42 12.08 16.43
N ARG A 21 15.68 12.91 17.20
CA ARG A 21 15.48 12.68 18.64
C ARG A 21 14.81 11.34 18.89
N LEU A 22 13.75 11.02 18.16
CA LEU A 22 13.03 9.74 18.28
C LEU A 22 13.92 8.54 18.01
N VAL A 23 14.75 8.60 16.97
CA VAL A 23 15.69 7.51 16.67
C VAL A 23 16.72 7.37 17.78
N ARG A 24 17.30 8.48 18.27
CA ARG A 24 18.27 8.44 19.37
C ARG A 24 17.67 7.86 20.65
N GLU A 25 16.48 8.32 21.04
CA GLU A 25 15.76 7.83 22.23
C GLU A 25 15.45 6.34 22.11
N SER A 26 14.94 5.89 20.96
CA SER A 26 14.61 4.48 20.77
C SER A 26 15.83 3.57 20.72
N LYS A 27 16.97 4.03 20.17
CA LYS A 27 18.26 3.32 20.26
C LYS A 27 18.71 3.18 21.70
N HIS A 28 18.73 4.29 22.45
CA HIS A 28 19.14 4.30 23.84
C HIS A 28 18.32 3.32 24.70
N GLN A 29 17.00 3.33 24.56
CA GLN A 29 16.10 2.42 25.28
C GLN A 29 16.40 0.94 25.00
N ARG A 30 16.73 0.59 23.74
CA ARG A 30 17.12 -0.78 23.38
C ARG A 30 18.49 -1.16 23.93
N ASP A 31 19.43 -0.22 23.92
CA ASP A 31 20.76 -0.42 24.49
C ASP A 31 20.71 -0.57 26.01
N GLU A 32 19.81 0.14 26.70
CA GLU A 32 19.52 -0.08 28.12
C GLU A 32 18.91 -1.45 28.37
N LEU A 33 17.93 -1.86 27.55
CA LEU A 33 17.30 -3.18 27.69
C LEU A 33 18.33 -4.31 27.63
N VAL A 34 19.22 -4.27 26.64
CA VAL A 34 20.28 -5.27 26.46
C VAL A 34 21.35 -5.20 27.54
N ARG A 35 21.66 -4.02 28.07
CA ARG A 35 22.64 -3.88 29.18
C ARG A 35 22.12 -4.42 30.51
N ASN A 36 20.82 -4.32 30.75
CA ASN A 36 20.23 -4.58 32.07
C ASN A 36 19.65 -5.98 32.22
N ILE A 37 19.45 -6.73 31.13
CA ILE A 37 18.81 -8.04 31.14
C ILE A 37 19.73 -9.06 30.48
N ALA A 38 20.11 -10.09 31.24
CA ALA A 38 20.80 -11.25 30.69
C ALA A 38 19.78 -12.21 30.04
N PRO A 39 20.15 -12.96 28.97
CA PRO A 39 19.24 -13.90 28.31
C PRO A 39 18.57 -14.90 29.27
N GLU A 40 19.28 -15.35 30.30
CA GLU A 40 18.77 -16.31 31.30
C GLU A 40 17.68 -15.71 32.21
N GLN A 41 17.57 -14.38 32.26
CA GLN A 41 16.58 -13.64 33.04
C GLN A 41 15.46 -13.06 32.15
N ALA A 42 15.50 -13.33 30.85
CA ALA A 42 14.55 -12.79 29.89
C ALA A 42 13.16 -13.43 30.07
N THR A 43 12.15 -12.59 30.22
CA THR A 43 10.74 -12.95 30.33
C THR A 43 9.93 -12.10 29.38
N PHE A 44 8.67 -12.48 29.14
CA PHE A 44 7.78 -11.66 28.35
C PHE A 44 7.62 -10.26 28.97
N ALA A 45 7.48 -10.18 30.30
CA ALA A 45 7.23 -8.93 31.02
C ALA A 45 8.41 -7.95 31.00
N ASN A 46 9.66 -8.43 31.08
CA ASN A 46 10.84 -7.54 31.12
C ASN A 46 11.51 -7.30 29.76
N VAL A 47 11.22 -8.10 28.73
CA VAL A 47 11.77 -7.91 27.37
C VAL A 47 10.67 -7.52 26.38
N MET A 48 9.67 -8.38 26.19
CA MET A 48 8.70 -8.21 25.09
C MET A 48 7.76 -7.02 25.34
N LEU A 49 7.30 -6.84 26.58
CA LEU A 49 6.43 -5.73 26.93
C LEU A 49 7.12 -4.36 26.75
N PRO A 50 8.34 -4.12 27.26
CA PRO A 50 9.09 -2.90 26.96
C PRO A 50 9.31 -2.67 25.46
N LEU A 51 9.65 -3.71 24.70
CA LEU A 51 9.81 -3.59 23.24
C LEU A 51 8.51 -3.16 22.55
N ALA A 52 7.37 -3.68 22.97
CA ALA A 52 6.05 -3.29 22.46
C ALA A 52 5.72 -1.83 22.80
N GLN A 53 6.01 -1.39 24.03
CA GLN A 53 5.79 -0.01 24.47
C GLN A 53 6.67 0.97 23.68
N MET A 54 7.96 0.68 23.53
CA MET A 54 8.88 1.49 22.72
C MET A 54 8.37 1.63 21.28
N GLN A 55 7.84 0.55 20.69
CA GLN A 55 7.28 0.59 19.34
C GLN A 55 6.00 1.44 19.26
N ASN A 56 5.11 1.34 20.25
CA ASN A 56 3.89 2.15 20.31
C ASN A 56 4.24 3.64 20.44
N ASP A 57 5.09 4.00 21.39
CA ASP A 57 5.50 5.39 21.64
C ASP A 57 6.20 6.01 20.43
N PHE A 58 7.04 5.22 19.74
CA PHE A 58 7.67 5.62 18.49
C PHE A 58 6.63 5.86 17.39
N ALA A 59 5.69 4.92 17.19
CA ALA A 59 4.72 4.96 16.10
C ALA A 59 3.80 6.19 16.17
N VAL A 60 3.30 6.55 17.36
CA VAL A 60 2.41 7.72 17.51
C VAL A 60 3.03 9.00 16.95
N LYS A 61 4.32 9.23 17.22
CA LYS A 61 5.02 10.44 16.77
C LYS A 61 5.53 10.28 15.33
N ALA A 62 6.11 9.13 15.00
CA ALA A 62 6.68 8.87 13.69
C ALA A 62 5.64 8.95 12.56
N ASN A 63 4.43 8.43 12.80
CA ASN A 63 3.35 8.46 11.81
C ASN A 63 2.99 9.89 11.40
N VAL A 64 2.87 10.82 12.35
CA VAL A 64 2.57 12.23 12.05
C VAL A 64 3.71 12.89 11.29
N LEU A 65 4.95 12.70 11.75
CA LEU A 65 6.14 13.26 11.10
C LEU A 65 6.28 12.81 9.65
N CYS A 66 5.97 11.55 9.38
CA CYS A 66 6.00 10.98 8.04
C CYS A 66 4.76 11.33 7.22
N PHE A 67 3.60 11.51 7.84
CA PHE A 67 2.36 11.79 7.14
C PHE A 67 2.41 13.08 6.32
N TYR A 68 3.11 14.11 6.80
CA TYR A 68 3.22 15.39 6.11
C TYR A 68 3.66 15.31 4.63
N ARG A 69 4.51 14.34 4.25
CA ARG A 69 4.93 14.15 2.85
C ARG A 69 3.76 13.87 1.90
N GLN A 70 2.68 13.32 2.43
CA GLN A 70 1.49 12.95 1.67
C GLN A 70 0.51 14.10 1.53
N ALA A 71 0.39 14.97 2.54
CA ALA A 71 -0.74 15.90 2.63
C ALA A 71 -0.39 17.38 2.75
N SER A 72 0.83 17.74 3.17
CA SER A 72 1.21 19.14 3.38
C SER A 72 1.17 19.93 2.08
N ALA A 73 0.56 21.12 2.10
CA ALA A 73 0.65 22.08 0.99
C ALA A 73 2.06 22.68 0.84
N ASN A 74 2.82 22.77 1.93
CA ASN A 74 4.18 23.30 1.95
C ASN A 74 5.21 22.24 1.51
N GLY A 75 5.96 22.53 0.43
CA GLY A 75 6.97 21.66 -0.15
C GLY A 75 8.20 21.40 0.73
N ASP A 76 8.61 22.35 1.56
CA ASP A 76 9.73 22.18 2.50
C ASP A 76 9.36 21.22 3.62
N ILE A 77 8.12 21.32 4.11
CA ILE A 77 7.56 20.36 5.09
C ILE A 77 7.52 18.95 4.47
N ARG A 78 7.07 18.80 3.21
CA ARG A 78 7.06 17.50 2.54
C ARG A 78 8.47 16.93 2.41
N THR A 79 9.45 17.77 2.06
CA THR A 79 10.86 17.37 1.92
C THR A 79 11.45 16.92 3.25
N ALA A 80 11.22 17.67 4.34
CA ALA A 80 11.65 17.28 5.68
C ALA A 80 11.00 15.96 6.14
N SER A 81 9.70 15.81 5.88
CA SER A 81 8.95 14.58 6.19
C SER A 81 9.45 13.36 5.41
N ALA A 82 9.82 13.53 4.14
CA ALA A 82 10.44 12.47 3.34
C ALA A 82 11.81 12.04 3.91
N LYS A 83 12.63 13.01 4.35
CA LYS A 83 13.90 12.71 5.04
C LYS A 83 13.68 11.96 6.35
N ALA A 84 12.68 12.35 7.14
CA ALA A 84 12.30 11.65 8.36
C ALA A 84 11.89 10.19 8.08
N GLN A 85 11.11 9.94 7.02
CA GLN A 85 10.75 8.57 6.60
C GLN A 85 12.00 7.74 6.26
N THR A 86 12.92 8.27 5.45
CA THR A 86 14.17 7.56 5.10
C THR A 86 15.01 7.23 6.35
N LEU A 87 15.06 8.17 7.31
CA LEU A 87 15.75 7.96 8.58
C LEU A 87 15.10 6.84 9.40
N PHE A 88 13.77 6.83 9.50
CA PHE A 88 13.03 5.78 10.22
C PHE A 88 13.14 4.41 9.54
N ASP A 89 13.08 4.35 8.21
CA ASP A 89 13.24 3.11 7.45
C ASP A 89 14.61 2.48 7.72
N SER A 90 15.67 3.30 7.67
CA SER A 90 17.04 2.87 7.99
C SER A 90 17.15 2.39 9.44
N PHE A 91 16.60 3.15 10.38
CA PHE A 91 16.57 2.77 11.79
C PHE A 91 15.81 1.46 12.04
N HIS A 92 14.69 1.23 11.35
CA HIS A 92 13.93 0.00 11.48
C HIS A 92 14.71 -1.20 10.94
N VAL A 93 15.41 -1.07 9.82
CA VAL A 93 16.30 -2.14 9.31
C VAL A 93 17.37 -2.47 10.34
N GLU A 94 18.03 -1.46 10.90
CA GLU A 94 19.02 -1.64 11.97
C GLU A 94 18.44 -2.40 13.17
N CYS A 95 17.25 -2.04 13.64
CA CYS A 95 16.58 -2.73 14.76
C CYS A 95 16.41 -4.23 14.52
N TRP A 96 16.08 -4.64 13.29
CA TRP A 96 15.88 -6.06 12.96
C TRP A 96 17.18 -6.83 12.73
N MET A 97 18.32 -6.14 12.71
CA MET A 97 19.66 -6.72 12.58
C MET A 97 20.39 -6.81 13.93
N ARG A 98 19.77 -6.35 15.01
CA ARG A 98 20.33 -6.39 16.39
C ARG A 98 20.34 -7.82 16.94
N ASP A 99 21.48 -8.51 16.76
CA ASP A 99 21.74 -9.86 17.29
C ASP A 99 21.62 -9.94 18.82
N ASP A 100 22.03 -8.87 19.51
CA ASP A 100 21.93 -8.73 20.96
C ASP A 100 20.47 -8.63 21.46
N VAL A 101 19.62 -7.85 20.80
CA VAL A 101 18.18 -7.83 21.08
C VAL A 101 17.54 -9.17 20.73
N PHE A 102 17.94 -9.79 19.61
CA PHE A 102 17.42 -11.08 19.20
C PHE A 102 17.74 -12.19 20.21
N LYS A 103 18.92 -12.20 20.85
CA LYS A 103 19.25 -13.16 21.92
C LYS A 103 18.26 -13.12 23.07
N LEU A 104 17.82 -11.93 23.48
CA LEU A 104 16.80 -11.79 24.51
C LEU A 104 15.45 -12.33 24.02
N VAL A 105 15.04 -11.99 22.79
CA VAL A 105 13.79 -12.47 22.21
C VAL A 105 13.77 -13.98 22.02
N ASP A 106 14.88 -14.57 21.56
CA ASP A 106 15.06 -16.02 21.40
C ASP A 106 15.00 -16.75 22.75
N ALA A 107 15.58 -16.16 23.80
CA ALA A 107 15.47 -16.68 25.16
C ALA A 107 14.03 -16.67 25.67
N VAL A 108 13.28 -15.57 25.48
CA VAL A 108 11.84 -15.52 25.83
C VAL A 108 11.04 -16.52 25.00
N TYR A 109 11.32 -16.65 23.71
CA TYR A 109 10.62 -17.57 22.81
C TYR A 109 10.75 -19.04 23.22
N HIS A 110 11.91 -19.43 23.75
CA HIS A 110 12.16 -20.80 24.22
C HIS A 110 11.91 -20.98 25.73
N ASN A 111 11.50 -19.94 26.44
CA ASN A 111 11.10 -20.04 27.84
C ASN A 111 9.73 -20.75 27.94
N THR A 112 9.47 -21.42 29.07
CA THR A 112 8.22 -22.14 29.35
C THR A 112 7.19 -21.31 30.12
N GLU A 113 7.36 -19.98 30.13
CA GLU A 113 6.45 -19.03 30.78
C GLU A 113 5.05 -19.12 30.17
N GLU A 114 4.02 -19.27 31.01
CA GLU A 114 2.63 -19.17 30.56
C GLU A 114 2.26 -17.71 30.29
N ILE A 115 1.92 -17.41 29.04
CA ILE A 115 1.53 -16.07 28.59
C ILE A 115 0.18 -16.14 27.87
N SER A 116 -0.51 -15.01 27.76
CA SER A 116 -1.78 -14.94 27.04
C SER A 116 -1.62 -15.31 25.55
N ASN A 117 -2.71 -15.73 24.90
CA ASN A 117 -2.69 -16.03 23.46
C ASN A 117 -2.22 -14.85 22.60
N GLU A 118 -2.62 -13.62 22.95
CA GLU A 118 -2.17 -12.40 22.25
C GLU A 118 -0.67 -12.16 22.46
N SER A 119 -0.18 -12.32 23.69
CA SER A 119 1.25 -12.25 24.02
C SER A 119 2.06 -13.28 23.22
N SER A 120 1.57 -14.51 23.13
CA SER A 120 2.22 -15.58 22.36
C SER A 120 2.28 -15.25 20.88
N LEU A 121 1.18 -14.75 20.30
CA LEU A 121 1.14 -14.34 18.89
C LEU A 121 2.10 -13.17 18.62
N PHE A 122 2.17 -12.20 19.53
CA PHE A 122 3.11 -11.08 19.43
C PHE A 122 4.57 -11.58 19.48
N LEU A 123 4.90 -12.44 20.45
CA LEU A 123 6.22 -13.04 20.59
C LEU A 123 6.61 -13.83 19.34
N GLU A 124 5.74 -14.70 18.84
CA GLU A 124 5.97 -15.46 17.60
C GLU A 124 6.17 -14.54 16.40
N THR A 125 5.37 -13.46 16.29
CA THR A 125 5.49 -12.48 15.20
C THR A 125 6.84 -11.77 15.21
N ILE A 126 7.29 -11.32 16.39
CA ILE A 126 8.56 -10.62 16.56
C ILE A 126 9.73 -11.58 16.35
N TYR A 127 9.67 -12.79 16.93
CA TYR A 127 10.66 -13.83 16.73
C TYR A 127 10.84 -14.16 15.24
N ASN A 128 9.74 -14.44 14.55
CA ASN A 128 9.76 -14.72 13.12
C ASN A 128 10.32 -13.54 12.32
N ARG A 129 10.08 -12.29 12.73
CA ARG A 129 10.65 -11.15 12.04
C ARG A 129 12.18 -11.11 12.13
N PHE A 130 12.75 -11.44 13.28
CA PHE A 130 14.22 -11.55 13.44
C PHE A 130 14.81 -12.74 12.66
N THR A 131 14.18 -13.92 12.73
CA THR A 131 14.69 -15.09 12.01
C THR A 131 14.65 -14.89 10.49
N ARG A 132 13.62 -14.21 9.97
CA ARG A 132 13.51 -13.80 8.56
C ARG A 132 14.56 -12.77 8.14
N SER A 133 15.13 -12.04 9.09
CA SER A 133 16.30 -11.15 8.88
C SER A 133 17.63 -11.89 8.95
N GLY A 134 17.62 -13.23 9.01
CA GLY A 134 18.82 -14.07 9.01
C GLY A 134 19.44 -14.31 10.39
N LEU A 135 18.89 -13.73 11.46
CA LEU A 135 19.44 -13.93 12.81
C LEU A 135 19.20 -15.34 13.37
N GLY A 136 18.26 -16.08 12.79
CA GLY A 136 18.06 -17.51 13.08
C GLY A 136 19.12 -18.44 12.47
N ILE A 137 19.97 -17.94 11.58
CA ILE A 137 21.04 -18.72 10.95
C ILE A 137 22.21 -18.83 11.93
N ARG A 138 22.44 -20.04 12.47
CA ARG A 138 23.50 -20.29 13.46
C ARG A 138 24.91 -20.35 12.86
N ASP A 139 25.01 -20.79 11.61
CA ASP A 139 26.30 -20.88 10.89
C ASP A 139 26.74 -19.51 10.38
N THR A 140 27.95 -19.07 10.77
CA THR A 140 28.48 -17.75 10.42
C THR A 140 28.67 -17.57 8.92
N VAL A 141 29.12 -18.62 8.21
CA VAL A 141 29.35 -18.55 6.76
C VAL A 141 28.03 -18.35 6.02
N SER A 142 27.01 -19.14 6.37
CA SER A 142 25.65 -19.02 5.85
C SER A 142 25.02 -17.66 6.18
N ARG A 143 25.30 -17.12 7.37
CA ARG A 143 24.81 -15.80 7.80
C ARG A 143 25.45 -14.66 6.99
N GLU A 144 26.76 -14.70 6.75
CA GLU A 144 27.42 -13.71 5.88
C GLU A 144 26.94 -13.82 4.43
N ARG A 145 26.81 -15.05 3.91
CA ARG A 145 26.23 -15.27 2.58
C ARG A 145 24.81 -14.72 2.46
N PHE A 146 23.99 -14.90 3.49
CA PHE A 146 22.64 -14.34 3.55
C PHE A 146 22.66 -12.80 3.46
N LYS A 147 23.56 -12.12 4.18
CA LYS A 147 23.72 -10.66 4.11
C LYS A 147 24.14 -10.19 2.72
N GLU A 148 25.10 -10.87 2.08
CA GLU A 148 25.51 -10.58 0.70
C GLU A 148 24.32 -10.65 -0.26
N ILE A 149 23.51 -11.71 -0.15
CA ILE A 149 22.32 -11.91 -0.97
C ILE A 149 21.32 -10.77 -0.75
N GLN A 150 21.04 -10.38 0.49
CA GLN A 150 20.15 -9.26 0.79
C GLN A 150 20.65 -7.94 0.21
N GLY A 151 21.96 -7.67 0.32
CA GLY A 151 22.60 -6.50 -0.26
C GLY A 151 22.44 -6.48 -1.78
N ARG A 152 22.75 -7.59 -2.46
CA ARG A 152 22.61 -7.69 -3.91
C ARG A 152 21.16 -7.60 -4.37
N LEU A 153 20.21 -8.24 -3.67
CA LEU A 153 18.78 -8.11 -3.98
C LEU A 153 18.27 -6.68 -3.84
N SER A 154 18.80 -5.91 -2.88
CA SER A 154 18.48 -4.48 -2.72
C SER A 154 19.03 -3.65 -3.87
N GLN A 155 20.27 -3.92 -4.31
CA GLN A 155 20.86 -3.28 -5.50
C GLN A 155 20.08 -3.61 -6.77
N ILE A 156 19.74 -4.89 -6.99
CA ILE A 156 18.91 -5.32 -8.13
C ILE A 156 17.57 -4.57 -8.13
N HIS A 157 16.94 -4.38 -6.96
CA HIS A 157 15.70 -3.62 -6.88
C HIS A 157 15.90 -2.16 -7.33
N ALA A 158 16.98 -1.51 -6.90
CA ALA A 158 17.31 -0.15 -7.31
C ALA A 158 17.60 -0.07 -8.82
N GLU A 159 18.44 -0.94 -9.36
CA GLU A 159 18.78 -1.04 -10.79
C GLU A 159 17.53 -1.30 -11.65
N PHE A 160 16.63 -2.17 -11.19
CA PHE A 160 15.38 -2.47 -11.87
C PHE A 160 14.45 -1.25 -11.94
N ARG A 161 14.36 -0.50 -10.83
CA ARG A 161 13.57 0.74 -10.76
C ARG A 161 14.18 1.86 -11.59
N GLU A 162 15.50 1.98 -11.59
CA GLU A 162 16.22 2.95 -12.42
C GLU A 162 15.97 2.68 -13.90
N THR A 163 16.02 1.42 -14.32
CA THR A 163 15.72 1.02 -15.70
C THR A 163 14.27 1.39 -16.09
N LEU A 164 13.30 1.24 -15.17
CA LEU A 164 11.93 1.69 -15.41
C LEU A 164 11.81 3.22 -15.55
N GLY A 165 12.58 3.97 -14.76
CA GLY A 165 12.51 5.43 -14.71
C GLY A 165 13.29 6.14 -15.83
N SER A 166 14.38 5.53 -16.29
CA SER A 166 15.25 6.06 -17.35
C SER A 166 14.87 5.54 -18.75
N GLN A 167 13.76 4.84 -18.88
CA GLN A 167 13.32 4.34 -20.17
C GLN A 167 12.88 5.48 -21.11
N THR A 168 13.50 5.52 -22.29
CA THR A 168 13.21 6.45 -23.38
C THR A 168 12.83 5.73 -24.68
N ASP A 169 12.21 4.54 -24.60
CA ASP A 169 11.78 3.84 -25.81
C ASP A 169 10.70 4.66 -26.53
N GLU A 170 10.90 4.87 -27.82
CA GLU A 170 10.03 5.68 -28.66
C GLU A 170 9.59 4.88 -29.89
N ILE A 171 8.41 5.20 -30.38
CA ILE A 171 7.91 4.72 -31.68
C ILE A 171 7.49 5.93 -32.51
N PHE A 172 7.77 5.87 -33.80
CA PHE A 172 7.33 6.88 -34.75
C PHE A 172 6.21 6.31 -35.62
N LEU A 173 5.08 7.03 -35.66
CA LEU A 173 3.94 6.73 -36.51
C LEU A 173 3.58 7.96 -37.35
N THR A 174 3.20 7.74 -38.60
CA THR A 174 2.59 8.76 -39.45
C THR A 174 1.16 9.07 -39.01
N LEU A 175 0.62 10.21 -39.43
CA LEU A 175 -0.80 10.53 -39.22
C LEU A 175 -1.73 9.49 -39.84
N ALA A 176 -1.35 8.90 -40.98
CA ALA A 176 -2.11 7.84 -41.63
C ALA A 176 -2.13 6.54 -40.80
N GLU A 177 -1.02 6.19 -40.13
CA GLU A 177 -0.96 5.06 -39.20
C GLU A 177 -1.87 5.26 -37.97
N LEU A 178 -2.21 6.51 -37.62
CA LEU A 178 -3.02 6.88 -36.46
C LEU A 178 -4.51 7.10 -36.80
N ASP A 179 -5.00 6.56 -37.92
CA ASP A 179 -6.41 6.66 -38.29
C ASP A 179 -7.34 6.13 -37.18
N GLY A 180 -8.45 6.85 -36.94
CA GLY A 180 -9.41 6.61 -35.86
C GLY A 180 -9.00 7.07 -34.46
N VAL A 181 -7.74 7.48 -34.24
CA VAL A 181 -7.30 8.03 -32.95
C VAL A 181 -7.85 9.46 -32.77
N PRO A 182 -8.53 9.77 -31.65
CA PRO A 182 -9.06 11.11 -31.40
C PRO A 182 -8.00 12.22 -31.46
N ASP A 183 -8.35 13.37 -32.05
CA ASP A 183 -7.49 14.56 -32.12
C ASP A 183 -6.96 15.00 -30.76
N SER A 184 -7.74 14.81 -29.70
CA SER A 184 -7.33 15.11 -28.32
C SER A 184 -6.12 14.29 -27.86
N ILE A 185 -5.94 13.08 -28.39
CA ILE A 185 -4.79 12.21 -28.13
C ILE A 185 -3.66 12.57 -29.10
N VAL A 186 -3.94 12.72 -30.39
CA VAL A 186 -2.94 13.06 -31.41
C VAL A 186 -2.22 14.37 -31.08
N LYS A 187 -2.94 15.38 -30.57
CA LYS A 187 -2.36 16.68 -30.14
C LYS A 187 -1.42 16.59 -28.94
N GLN A 188 -1.41 15.47 -28.21
CA GLN A 188 -0.48 15.23 -27.11
C GLN A 188 0.84 14.62 -27.61
N LEU A 189 0.91 14.20 -28.87
CA LEU A 189 2.10 13.61 -29.47
C LEU A 189 3.02 14.70 -30.02
N GLU A 190 4.32 14.47 -29.95
CA GLU A 190 5.31 15.43 -30.43
C GLU A 190 5.62 15.20 -31.91
N ASN A 191 5.73 16.29 -32.68
CA ASN A 191 6.14 16.22 -34.07
C ASN A 191 7.62 15.87 -34.19
N ASN A 192 7.94 14.89 -35.02
CA ASN A 192 9.30 14.64 -35.49
C ASN A 192 9.51 15.37 -36.82
N SER A 193 9.93 16.64 -36.73
CA SER A 193 9.98 17.63 -37.82
C SER A 193 10.88 17.27 -39.02
N GLY A 194 11.57 16.12 -39.00
CA GLY A 194 12.36 15.63 -40.14
C GLY A 194 11.64 14.63 -41.06
N ASN A 195 10.64 13.89 -40.55
CA ASN A 195 10.13 12.68 -41.20
C ASN A 195 8.59 12.61 -41.33
N ASN A 196 7.87 13.71 -41.07
CA ASN A 196 6.40 13.75 -41.13
C ASN A 196 5.72 12.65 -40.27
N THR A 197 6.32 12.35 -39.12
CA THR A 197 5.86 11.35 -38.14
C THR A 197 5.67 12.00 -36.78
N LEU A 198 4.82 11.39 -35.97
CA LEU A 198 4.58 11.71 -34.57
C LEU A 198 5.34 10.75 -33.68
N ARG A 199 6.03 11.31 -32.68
CA ARG A 199 6.76 10.59 -31.65
C ARG A 199 5.81 10.13 -30.56
N ILE A 200 5.83 8.83 -30.29
CA ILE A 200 5.10 8.21 -29.19
C ILE A 200 6.14 7.75 -28.17
N ASP A 201 6.24 8.54 -27.11
CA ASP A 201 7.03 8.20 -25.94
C ASP A 201 6.33 7.09 -25.16
N LEU A 202 6.97 5.92 -25.06
CA LEU A 202 6.41 4.79 -24.33
C LEU A 202 6.49 4.94 -22.81
N SER A 203 7.17 5.96 -22.28
CA SER A 203 7.13 6.33 -20.86
C SER A 203 5.76 6.94 -20.49
N ASN A 204 5.13 7.65 -21.43
CA ASN A 204 3.86 8.34 -21.23
C ASN A 204 2.67 7.39 -21.47
N PRO A 205 1.73 7.21 -20.52
CA PRO A 205 0.62 6.25 -20.65
C PRO A 205 -0.35 6.49 -21.81
N VAL A 206 -0.28 7.65 -22.48
CA VAL A 206 -1.12 7.99 -23.67
C VAL A 206 -1.04 6.92 -24.77
N HIS A 207 0.07 6.20 -24.90
CA HIS A 207 0.19 5.10 -25.87
C HIS A 207 -0.87 4.00 -25.69
N ARG A 208 -1.40 3.80 -24.47
CA ARG A 208 -2.44 2.79 -24.20
C ARG A 208 -3.78 3.17 -24.82
N ASP A 209 -4.08 4.46 -24.88
CA ASP A 209 -5.31 4.94 -25.50
C ASP A 209 -5.26 4.71 -27.02
N ILE A 210 -4.10 4.86 -27.66
CA ILE A 210 -3.91 4.60 -29.09
C ILE A 210 -4.34 3.15 -29.45
N LEU A 211 -4.00 2.15 -28.62
CA LEU A 211 -4.43 0.76 -28.83
C LEU A 211 -5.96 0.58 -28.83
N SER A 212 -6.69 1.48 -28.16
CA SER A 212 -8.16 1.44 -28.07
C SER A 212 -8.87 2.10 -29.26
N PHE A 213 -8.16 2.89 -30.08
CA PHE A 213 -8.76 3.71 -31.14
C PHE A 213 -8.16 3.51 -32.53
N ALA A 214 -6.87 3.16 -32.64
CA ALA A 214 -6.21 3.04 -33.94
C ALA A 214 -6.86 1.95 -34.80
N GLU A 215 -7.38 2.33 -35.97
CA GLU A 215 -8.08 1.42 -36.88
C GLU A 215 -7.13 0.43 -37.55
N ASN A 216 -5.92 0.87 -37.90
CA ASN A 216 -4.91 0.01 -38.51
C ASN A 216 -4.37 -1.06 -37.53
N GLY A 217 -4.57 -2.34 -37.88
CA GLY A 217 -4.13 -3.47 -37.07
C GLY A 217 -2.61 -3.61 -36.95
N GLU A 218 -1.85 -3.28 -37.99
CA GLU A 218 -0.38 -3.29 -37.93
C GLU A 218 0.15 -2.14 -37.05
N THR A 219 -0.53 -0.99 -37.02
CA THR A 219 -0.23 0.06 -36.03
C THR A 219 -0.38 -0.47 -34.60
N ARG A 220 -1.51 -1.11 -34.30
CA ARG A 220 -1.76 -1.67 -32.95
C ARG A 220 -0.71 -2.72 -32.59
N LYS A 221 -0.35 -3.60 -33.53
CA LYS A 221 0.68 -4.63 -33.35
C LYS A 221 2.06 -4.03 -33.09
N LYS A 222 2.51 -3.10 -33.94
CA LYS A 222 3.80 -2.40 -33.80
C LYS A 222 3.90 -1.73 -32.43
N LEU A 223 2.84 -1.04 -32.02
CA LEU A 223 2.79 -0.37 -30.72
C LEU A 223 2.76 -1.37 -29.56
N TYR A 224 1.91 -2.40 -29.61
CA TYR A 224 1.79 -3.43 -28.57
C TYR A 224 3.13 -4.15 -28.35
N VAL A 225 3.77 -4.60 -29.43
CA VAL A 225 5.06 -5.30 -29.36
C VAL A 225 6.14 -4.39 -28.77
N ALA A 226 6.16 -3.11 -29.14
CA ALA A 226 7.08 -2.13 -28.56
C ALA A 226 6.84 -1.99 -27.04
N ILE A 227 5.58 -1.86 -26.60
CA ILE A 227 5.21 -1.75 -25.17
C ILE A 227 5.61 -2.98 -24.36
N GLN A 228 5.43 -4.19 -24.90
CA GLN A 228 5.79 -5.44 -24.20
C GLN A 228 7.29 -5.71 -24.15
N ASN A 229 8.09 -5.08 -25.03
CA ASN A 229 9.54 -5.24 -25.11
C ASN A 229 10.34 -4.13 -24.42
N ARG A 230 9.66 -3.28 -23.66
CA ARG A 230 10.25 -2.21 -22.85
C ARG A 230 11.18 -2.77 -21.76
N CYS A 231 12.13 -1.96 -21.29
CA CYS A 231 13.03 -2.30 -20.18
C CYS A 231 13.80 -3.62 -20.37
N LYS A 232 14.34 -3.93 -21.55
CA LYS A 232 15.05 -5.21 -21.79
C LYS A 232 16.18 -5.49 -20.79
N GLY A 233 16.83 -4.44 -20.28
CA GLY A 233 17.85 -4.53 -19.22
C GLY A 233 17.37 -5.18 -17.92
N ASN A 234 16.05 -5.22 -17.67
CA ASN A 234 15.49 -5.85 -16.48
C ASN A 234 15.42 -7.37 -16.54
N ALA A 235 15.43 -7.99 -17.73
CA ALA A 235 15.37 -9.44 -17.85
C ALA A 235 16.51 -10.18 -17.11
N PRO A 236 17.81 -9.84 -17.31
CA PRO A 236 18.89 -10.48 -16.56
C PRO A 236 18.82 -10.22 -15.05
N LEU A 237 18.41 -9.01 -14.63
CA LEU A 237 18.22 -8.66 -13.22
C LEU A 237 17.17 -9.56 -12.54
N VAL A 238 16.05 -9.81 -13.21
CA VAL A 238 15.01 -10.73 -12.70
C VAL A 238 15.54 -12.15 -12.59
N GLN A 239 16.32 -12.64 -13.57
CA GLN A 239 16.90 -13.99 -13.53
C GLN A 239 17.90 -14.14 -12.38
N GLU A 240 18.73 -13.13 -12.12
CA GLU A 240 19.63 -13.11 -10.98
C GLU A 240 18.85 -13.11 -9.66
N ALA A 241 17.84 -12.23 -9.54
CA ALA A 241 17.00 -12.13 -8.35
C ALA A 241 16.27 -13.44 -8.03
N VAL A 242 15.79 -14.18 -9.03
CA VAL A 242 15.14 -15.49 -8.83
C VAL A 242 16.11 -16.51 -8.23
N ARG A 243 17.34 -16.58 -8.73
CA ARG A 243 18.39 -17.47 -8.21
C ARG A 243 18.77 -17.11 -6.78
N LEU A 244 19.03 -15.83 -6.52
CA LEU A 244 19.37 -15.32 -5.20
C LEU A 244 18.24 -15.53 -4.18
N ARG A 245 16.98 -15.32 -4.57
CA ARG A 245 15.81 -15.58 -3.72
C ARG A 245 15.65 -17.06 -3.38
N TYR A 246 15.97 -17.96 -4.31
CA TYR A 246 15.97 -19.39 -4.05
C TYR A 246 17.07 -19.77 -3.04
N GLU A 247 18.30 -19.30 -3.24
CA GLU A 247 19.41 -19.51 -2.32
C GLU A 247 19.11 -18.96 -0.92
N MET A 248 18.60 -17.72 -0.85
CA MET A 248 18.17 -17.07 0.40
C MET A 248 17.15 -17.92 1.17
N ALA A 249 16.16 -18.49 0.46
CA ALA A 249 15.15 -19.34 1.08
C ALA A 249 15.75 -20.63 1.65
N LYS A 250 16.74 -21.22 0.96
CA LYS A 250 17.44 -22.43 1.44
C LYS A 250 18.25 -22.15 2.69
N LEU A 251 18.97 -21.03 2.74
CA LEU A 251 19.72 -20.61 3.93
C LEU A 251 18.81 -20.44 5.17
N LEU A 252 17.58 -20.01 4.95
CA LEU A 252 16.55 -19.87 5.98
C LEU A 252 15.78 -21.17 6.28
N GLY A 253 16.12 -22.30 5.66
CA GLY A 253 15.47 -23.60 5.89
C GLY A 253 14.16 -23.81 5.11
N PHE A 254 13.84 -22.97 4.12
CA PHE A 254 12.63 -23.11 3.30
C PHE A 254 12.91 -23.86 1.99
N SER A 255 11.89 -24.54 1.47
CA SER A 255 11.98 -25.27 0.20
C SER A 255 12.19 -24.35 -1.01
N ASN A 256 11.60 -23.16 -0.99
CA ASN A 256 11.69 -22.12 -2.01
C ASN A 256 11.26 -20.75 -1.44
N TYR A 257 11.46 -19.68 -2.21
CA TYR A 257 11.13 -18.31 -1.80
C TYR A 257 9.64 -18.07 -1.56
N ALA A 258 8.76 -18.76 -2.30
CA ALA A 258 7.32 -18.63 -2.08
C ALA A 258 6.91 -19.21 -0.72
N ALA A 259 7.45 -20.36 -0.32
CA ALA A 259 7.21 -20.93 1.02
C ALA A 259 7.67 -19.97 2.12
N PHE A 260 8.84 -19.36 1.96
CA PHE A 260 9.33 -18.31 2.86
C PHE A 260 8.36 -17.10 2.92
N GLN A 261 7.88 -16.60 1.78
CA GLN A 261 6.98 -15.44 1.74
C GLN A 261 5.56 -15.72 2.25
N LEU A 262 5.10 -16.97 2.16
CA LEU A 262 3.72 -17.36 2.48
C LEU A 262 3.53 -17.76 3.94
N GLN A 263 4.60 -18.12 4.68
CA GLN A 263 4.52 -18.49 6.10
C GLN A 263 3.71 -17.49 6.95
N SER A 264 3.91 -16.18 6.71
CA SER A 264 3.21 -15.10 7.42
C SER A 264 1.89 -14.65 6.77
N ARG A 265 1.45 -15.30 5.69
CA ARG A 265 0.21 -14.98 4.98
C ARG A 265 -0.89 -16.01 5.26
N ILE A 266 -2.14 -15.63 5.03
CA ILE A 266 -3.31 -16.51 5.21
C ILE A 266 -3.20 -17.79 4.37
N ALA A 267 -2.64 -17.71 3.16
CA ALA A 267 -2.49 -18.86 2.28
C ALA A 267 -1.51 -19.92 2.80
N LYS A 268 -0.56 -19.55 3.68
CA LYS A 268 0.47 -20.39 4.33
C LYS A 268 1.47 -21.09 3.42
N THR A 269 1.03 -21.76 2.35
CA THR A 269 1.88 -22.64 1.52
C THR A 269 1.70 -22.36 0.02
N PRO A 270 2.71 -22.65 -0.82
CA PRO A 270 2.57 -22.56 -2.26
C PRO A 270 1.49 -23.51 -2.83
N GLY A 271 1.26 -24.66 -2.18
CA GLY A 271 0.24 -25.64 -2.59
C GLY A 271 -1.16 -25.04 -2.58
N HIS A 272 -1.57 -24.43 -1.46
CA HIS A 272 -2.87 -23.78 -1.36
C HIS A 272 -3.05 -22.65 -2.38
N VAL A 273 -1.99 -21.88 -2.66
CA VAL A 273 -2.06 -20.82 -3.69
C VAL A 273 -2.30 -21.43 -5.07
N ASN A 274 -1.58 -22.51 -5.41
CA ASN A 274 -1.73 -23.17 -6.71
C ASN A 274 -3.12 -23.81 -6.86
N GLU A 275 -3.64 -24.46 -5.82
CA GLU A 275 -4.99 -25.03 -5.81
C GLU A 275 -6.06 -23.94 -6.00
N PHE A 276 -5.95 -22.85 -5.25
CA PHE A 276 -6.86 -21.71 -5.36
C PHE A 276 -6.85 -21.10 -6.78
N LEU A 277 -5.66 -20.86 -7.35
CA LEU A 277 -5.53 -20.31 -8.70
C LEU A 277 -6.03 -21.29 -9.78
N ALA A 278 -5.82 -22.59 -9.59
CA ALA A 278 -6.31 -23.62 -10.50
C ALA A 278 -7.85 -23.71 -10.48
N ASP A 279 -8.46 -23.68 -9.28
CA ASP A 279 -9.91 -23.64 -9.11
C ASP A 279 -10.52 -22.39 -9.75
N MET A 280 -9.96 -21.21 -9.46
CA MET A 280 -10.37 -19.96 -10.11
C MET A 280 -10.27 -20.04 -11.64
N ARG A 281 -9.15 -20.54 -12.16
CA ARG A 281 -8.95 -20.70 -13.60
C ARG A 281 -10.02 -21.61 -14.18
N SER A 282 -10.32 -22.74 -13.55
CA SER A 282 -11.32 -23.70 -14.04
C SER A 282 -12.72 -23.07 -14.13
N LYS A 283 -13.12 -22.29 -13.12
CA LYS A 283 -14.43 -21.64 -13.02
C LYS A 283 -14.57 -20.43 -13.94
N LEU A 284 -13.49 -19.65 -14.12
CA LEU A 284 -13.52 -18.41 -14.89
C LEU A 284 -13.24 -18.61 -16.39
N THR A 285 -12.55 -19.69 -16.77
CA THR A 285 -12.20 -19.95 -18.19
C THR A 285 -13.43 -19.97 -19.11
N PRO A 286 -14.57 -20.64 -18.78
CA PRO A 286 -15.75 -20.63 -19.64
C PRO A 286 -16.28 -19.22 -19.92
N TYR A 287 -16.32 -18.36 -18.90
CA TYR A 287 -16.73 -16.95 -19.05
C TYR A 287 -15.74 -16.15 -19.87
N GLY A 288 -14.43 -16.33 -19.63
CA GLY A 288 -13.38 -15.68 -20.42
C GLY A 288 -13.42 -16.06 -21.90
N VAL A 289 -13.66 -17.34 -22.21
CA VAL A 289 -13.85 -17.83 -23.59
C VAL A 289 -15.11 -17.23 -24.21
N ALA A 290 -16.22 -17.16 -23.47
CA ALA A 290 -17.44 -16.54 -23.96
C ALA A 290 -17.26 -15.04 -24.25
N SER A 291 -16.61 -14.30 -23.35
CA SER A 291 -16.28 -12.88 -23.57
C SER A 291 -15.33 -12.68 -24.75
N LEU A 292 -14.33 -13.56 -24.92
CA LEU A 292 -13.43 -13.49 -26.06
C LEU A 292 -14.15 -13.75 -27.38
N ARG A 293 -15.12 -14.69 -27.42
CA ARG A 293 -15.94 -14.94 -28.61
C ARG A 293 -16.71 -13.70 -29.06
N ILE A 294 -17.26 -12.92 -28.12
CA ILE A 294 -17.93 -11.65 -28.45
C ILE A 294 -16.95 -10.72 -29.19
N LEU A 295 -15.73 -10.54 -28.67
CA LEU A 295 -14.71 -9.69 -29.30
C LEU A 295 -14.27 -10.23 -30.67
N GLN A 296 -14.16 -11.56 -30.80
CA GLN A 296 -13.87 -12.22 -32.08
C GLN A 296 -14.98 -11.97 -33.12
N ASP A 297 -16.25 -12.00 -32.71
CA ASP A 297 -17.37 -11.71 -33.59
C ASP A 297 -17.41 -10.23 -34.00
N PHE A 298 -17.06 -9.31 -33.09
CA PHE A 298 -16.84 -7.90 -33.46
C PHE A 298 -15.75 -7.75 -34.52
N LYS A 299 -14.64 -8.49 -34.41
CA LYS A 299 -13.56 -8.50 -35.41
C LYS A 299 -14.01 -9.07 -36.75
N LYS A 300 -14.66 -10.24 -36.75
CA LYS A 300 -15.15 -10.89 -37.99
C LYS A 300 -16.13 -10.02 -38.78
N ASN A 301 -16.93 -9.21 -38.07
CA ASN A 301 -17.90 -8.31 -38.70
C ASN A 301 -17.27 -6.95 -39.10
N ASP A 302 -16.00 -6.70 -38.79
CA ASP A 302 -15.30 -5.47 -39.17
C ASP A 302 -14.63 -5.62 -40.53
N THR A 303 -15.39 -5.30 -41.59
CA THR A 303 -14.89 -5.39 -42.98
C THR A 303 -13.93 -4.26 -43.36
N LYS A 304 -13.64 -3.31 -42.46
CA LYS A 304 -12.83 -2.11 -42.77
C LYS A 304 -11.39 -2.20 -42.29
N THR A 305 -11.11 -3.00 -41.25
CA THR A 305 -9.82 -2.97 -40.55
C THR A 305 -9.07 -4.31 -40.54
N ASP A 306 -9.62 -5.36 -41.14
CA ASP A 306 -9.09 -6.71 -41.04
C ASP A 306 -8.33 -7.18 -42.29
N GLU A 307 -7.01 -7.06 -42.25
CA GLU A 307 -6.09 -7.66 -43.23
C GLU A 307 -5.68 -9.11 -42.86
N ASN A 308 -6.07 -9.61 -41.68
CA ASN A 308 -5.53 -10.83 -41.06
C ASN A 308 -6.56 -11.99 -40.93
N ASN A 309 -7.48 -12.13 -41.89
CA ASN A 309 -8.39 -13.27 -42.01
C ASN A 309 -9.21 -13.62 -40.74
N GLY A 310 -9.55 -12.66 -39.88
CA GLY A 310 -10.38 -12.89 -38.70
C GLY A 310 -9.69 -13.53 -37.50
N GLU A 311 -8.36 -13.72 -37.52
CA GLU A 311 -7.61 -14.17 -36.33
C GLU A 311 -7.55 -13.07 -35.27
N PHE A 312 -7.77 -13.40 -34.00
CA PHE A 312 -7.78 -12.41 -32.92
C PHE A 312 -6.48 -12.43 -32.12
N PHE A 313 -5.78 -11.30 -32.09
CA PHE A 313 -4.50 -11.16 -31.42
C PHE A 313 -4.57 -10.28 -30.16
N LEU A 314 -3.52 -10.30 -29.35
CA LEU A 314 -3.47 -9.51 -28.11
C LEU A 314 -3.58 -8.00 -28.35
N TRP A 315 -3.07 -7.50 -29.48
CA TRP A 315 -3.18 -6.09 -29.88
C TRP A 315 -4.55 -5.69 -30.42
N ASP A 316 -5.48 -6.64 -30.57
CA ASP A 316 -6.87 -6.37 -30.96
C ASP A 316 -7.79 -6.16 -29.75
N TYR A 317 -7.35 -6.58 -28.56
CA TYR A 317 -8.20 -6.65 -27.37
C TYR A 317 -8.80 -5.30 -26.97
N ASP A 318 -7.98 -4.27 -26.78
CA ASP A 318 -8.44 -2.97 -26.30
C ASP A 318 -9.35 -2.27 -27.32
N PHE A 319 -9.02 -2.38 -28.62
CA PHE A 319 -9.81 -1.83 -29.71
C PHE A 319 -11.22 -2.42 -29.79
N TYR A 320 -11.35 -3.74 -29.85
CA TYR A 320 -12.67 -4.37 -29.95
C TYR A 320 -13.45 -4.29 -28.63
N ARG A 321 -12.76 -4.29 -27.48
CA ARG A 321 -13.40 -4.00 -26.20
C ARG A 321 -14.00 -2.59 -26.17
N ASN A 322 -13.30 -1.58 -26.67
CA ASN A 322 -13.80 -0.22 -26.76
C ASN A 322 -15.04 -0.12 -27.68
N ARG A 323 -15.01 -0.78 -28.84
CA ARG A 323 -16.18 -0.85 -29.75
C ARG A 323 -17.38 -1.58 -29.13
N MET A 324 -17.13 -2.68 -28.42
CA MET A 324 -18.17 -3.39 -27.67
C MET A 324 -18.80 -2.50 -26.59
N LEU A 325 -18.00 -1.77 -25.82
CA LEU A 325 -18.52 -0.85 -24.80
C LEU A 325 -19.33 0.29 -25.41
N LYS A 326 -18.87 0.87 -26.52
CA LYS A 326 -19.61 1.93 -27.23
C LYS A 326 -20.93 1.45 -27.83
N SER A 327 -21.01 0.20 -28.28
CA SER A 327 -22.23 -0.38 -28.86
C SER A 327 -23.21 -0.91 -27.81
N GLY A 328 -22.71 -1.42 -26.67
CA GLY A 328 -23.52 -2.13 -25.68
C GLY A 328 -23.97 -1.32 -24.47
N THR A 329 -23.47 -0.10 -24.24
CA THR A 329 -23.82 0.68 -23.03
C THR A 329 -24.26 2.09 -23.34
N SER A 330 -25.57 2.36 -23.23
CA SER A 330 -26.17 3.70 -23.23
C SER A 330 -26.09 4.41 -21.86
N ILE A 331 -25.11 4.04 -21.02
CA ILE A 331 -25.00 4.56 -19.66
C ILE A 331 -24.25 5.89 -19.69
N ASP A 332 -24.99 6.97 -19.50
CA ASP A 332 -24.42 8.30 -19.33
C ASP A 332 -23.85 8.47 -17.93
N ARG A 333 -22.56 8.21 -17.80
CA ARG A 333 -21.82 8.38 -16.55
C ARG A 333 -21.76 9.84 -16.08
N ALA A 334 -21.89 10.83 -16.98
CA ALA A 334 -21.92 12.23 -16.58
C ALA A 334 -23.23 12.52 -15.84
N ARG A 335 -24.35 12.04 -16.36
CA ARG A 335 -25.67 12.18 -15.74
C ARG A 335 -25.79 11.44 -14.40
N ILE A 336 -25.18 10.26 -14.25
CA ILE A 336 -25.18 9.52 -12.98
C ILE A 336 -24.50 10.33 -11.87
N LYS A 337 -23.41 11.06 -12.16
CA LYS A 337 -22.66 11.82 -11.15
C LYS A 337 -23.50 12.92 -10.48
N GLU A 338 -24.47 13.48 -11.20
CA GLU A 338 -25.38 14.51 -10.68
C GLU A 338 -26.20 14.02 -9.47
N TYR A 339 -26.44 12.70 -9.37
CA TYR A 339 -27.18 12.10 -8.26
C TYR A 339 -26.36 11.87 -6.98
N PHE A 340 -25.04 12.12 -7.03
CA PHE A 340 -24.15 11.89 -5.90
C PHE A 340 -23.31 13.13 -5.55
N PRO A 341 -23.95 14.20 -5.05
CA PRO A 341 -23.21 15.32 -4.45
C PRO A 341 -22.29 14.85 -3.32
N LEU A 342 -21.11 15.47 -3.18
CA LEU A 342 -20.08 15.02 -2.25
C LEU A 342 -20.58 14.90 -0.82
N GLN A 343 -21.11 16.00 -0.29
CA GLN A 343 -21.50 16.07 1.11
C GLN A 343 -22.62 15.08 1.43
N ASN A 344 -23.64 15.01 0.56
CA ASN A 344 -24.74 14.05 0.71
C ASN A 344 -24.24 12.60 0.69
N THR A 345 -23.27 12.30 -0.17
CA THR A 345 -22.67 10.96 -0.28
C THR A 345 -21.90 10.61 0.99
N ILE A 346 -21.07 11.53 1.51
CA ILE A 346 -20.31 11.31 2.75
C ILE A 346 -21.26 11.10 3.93
N THR A 347 -22.25 11.97 4.11
CA THR A 347 -23.25 11.84 5.17
C THR A 347 -24.00 10.51 5.08
N ALA A 348 -24.44 10.11 3.88
CA ALA A 348 -25.12 8.84 3.69
C ALA A 348 -24.24 7.63 4.06
N ILE A 349 -22.95 7.65 3.70
CA ILE A 349 -22.02 6.56 4.04
C ILE A 349 -21.73 6.54 5.54
N LEU A 350 -21.50 7.68 6.18
CA LEU A 350 -21.30 7.74 7.63
C LEU A 350 -22.54 7.22 8.38
N ASN A 351 -23.75 7.58 7.95
CA ASN A 351 -24.99 7.08 8.52
C ASN A 351 -25.14 5.55 8.33
N LEU A 352 -24.76 5.03 7.16
CA LEU A 352 -24.77 3.59 6.93
C LEU A 352 -23.82 2.85 7.88
N LEU A 353 -22.62 3.40 8.10
CA LEU A 353 -21.64 2.81 9.01
C LEU A 353 -22.08 2.93 10.47
N ALA A 354 -22.66 4.07 10.85
CA ALA A 354 -23.26 4.29 12.16
C ALA A 354 -24.32 3.23 12.47
N GLN A 355 -25.20 2.92 11.51
CA GLN A 355 -26.22 1.89 11.66
C GLN A 355 -25.63 0.47 11.67
N LEU A 356 -24.67 0.18 10.80
CA LEU A 356 -24.15 -1.17 10.64
C LEU A 356 -23.25 -1.61 11.80
N PHE A 357 -22.51 -0.67 12.39
CA PHE A 357 -21.51 -0.94 13.42
C PHE A 357 -21.86 -0.37 14.79
N ASP A 358 -23.06 0.20 14.94
CA ASP A 358 -23.50 0.95 16.11
C ASP A 358 -22.43 1.98 16.53
N LEU A 359 -22.23 3.01 15.72
CA LEU A 359 -21.25 4.07 15.95
C LEU A 359 -21.91 5.45 15.88
N SER A 360 -21.35 6.45 16.57
CA SER A 360 -21.66 7.86 16.34
C SER A 360 -20.50 8.58 15.67
N PHE A 361 -20.83 9.56 14.81
CA PHE A 361 -19.87 10.43 14.14
C PHE A 361 -20.26 11.88 14.37
N ASP A 362 -19.52 12.57 15.24
CA ASP A 362 -19.77 13.97 15.58
C ASP A 362 -18.72 14.86 14.91
N GLU A 363 -19.15 15.71 13.98
CA GLU A 363 -18.26 16.64 13.31
C GLU A 363 -17.71 17.69 14.30
N ILE A 364 -16.39 17.84 14.31
CA ILE A 364 -15.66 18.76 15.19
C ILE A 364 -15.26 20.00 14.40
N LYS A 365 -15.54 21.18 14.95
CA LYS A 365 -14.96 22.43 14.45
C LYS A 365 -13.46 22.45 14.74
N THR A 366 -12.66 22.41 13.67
CA THR A 366 -11.21 22.31 13.74
C THR A 366 -10.56 23.67 13.99
N ALA A 367 -9.56 23.71 14.88
CA ALA A 367 -8.59 24.81 14.92
C ALA A 367 -7.40 24.50 13.98
N ASP A 368 -6.65 25.53 13.57
CA ASP A 368 -5.53 25.39 12.62
C ASP A 368 -4.45 24.38 13.08
N SER A 369 -4.27 24.18 14.38
CA SER A 369 -3.31 23.20 14.91
C SER A 369 -3.83 21.75 14.87
N MET A 370 -5.13 21.54 14.66
CA MET A 370 -5.76 20.21 14.68
C MET A 370 -5.78 19.54 13.31
N VAL A 371 -5.55 20.30 12.25
CA VAL A 371 -5.58 19.86 10.85
C VAL A 371 -4.40 20.44 10.07
N TRP A 372 -4.02 19.80 8.97
CA TRP A 372 -2.94 20.27 8.09
C TRP A 372 -3.45 21.14 6.92
N HIS A 373 -4.77 21.25 6.74
CA HIS A 373 -5.38 22.05 5.69
C HIS A 373 -6.83 22.43 6.06
N ALA A 374 -7.30 23.59 5.59
CA ALA A 374 -8.62 24.13 5.94
C ALA A 374 -9.80 23.28 5.44
N ASP A 375 -9.62 22.57 4.33
CA ASP A 375 -10.65 21.70 3.75
C ASP A 375 -10.77 20.32 4.43
N VAL A 376 -9.98 20.06 5.48
CA VAL A 376 -10.01 18.78 6.20
C VAL A 376 -11.15 18.78 7.20
N GLN A 377 -12.07 17.83 7.06
CA GLN A 377 -13.12 17.58 8.04
C GLN A 377 -12.61 16.63 9.12
N MET A 378 -13.06 16.83 10.36
CA MET A 378 -12.69 16.00 11.50
C MET A 378 -13.95 15.56 12.25
N PHE A 379 -14.03 14.29 12.60
CA PHE A 379 -15.14 13.70 13.35
C PHE A 379 -14.61 13.03 14.61
N ALA A 380 -15.27 13.25 15.75
CA ALA A 380 -15.19 12.35 16.90
C ALA A 380 -16.01 11.10 16.57
N VAL A 381 -15.43 9.93 16.84
CA VAL A 381 -16.10 8.65 16.67
C VAL A 381 -16.25 8.00 18.02
N GLN A 382 -17.47 7.61 18.34
CA GLN A 382 -17.81 6.93 19.58
C GLN A 382 -18.53 5.63 19.26
N ASP A 383 -18.45 4.70 20.19
CA ASP A 383 -19.32 3.54 20.21
C ASP A 383 -20.76 4.01 20.37
N GLY A 384 -21.70 3.27 19.79
CA GLY A 384 -23.11 3.59 19.89
C GLY A 384 -23.61 3.45 21.33
N GLU A 385 -24.81 3.97 21.57
CA GLU A 385 -25.41 3.90 22.90
C GLU A 385 -25.57 2.45 23.38
N THR A 386 -25.78 1.49 22.48
CA THR A 386 -25.94 0.08 22.85
C THR A 386 -24.65 -0.55 23.38
N ASN A 387 -23.50 0.02 23.02
CA ASN A 387 -22.16 -0.38 23.47
C ASN A 387 -21.54 0.58 24.50
N GLY A 388 -22.35 1.49 25.08
CA GLY A 388 -21.93 2.33 26.21
C GLY A 388 -21.29 3.67 25.84
N GLY A 389 -21.36 4.11 24.58
CA GLY A 389 -21.00 5.49 24.21
C GLY A 389 -19.50 5.83 24.32
N ALA A 390 -18.63 4.82 24.36
CA ALA A 390 -17.20 5.04 24.61
C ALA A 390 -16.56 5.81 23.45
N PHE A 391 -15.78 6.84 23.75
CA PHE A 391 -15.01 7.53 22.72
C PHE A 391 -13.96 6.58 22.14
N LEU A 392 -14.04 6.33 20.83
CA LEU A 392 -13.14 5.41 20.14
C LEU A 392 -11.97 6.15 19.51
N GLY A 393 -12.22 7.36 19.00
CA GLY A 393 -11.20 8.03 18.21
C GLY A 393 -11.60 9.23 17.39
N TYR A 394 -10.67 9.69 16.55
CA TYR A 394 -10.94 10.71 15.55
C TYR A 394 -10.81 10.15 14.13
N LEU A 395 -11.72 10.58 13.26
CA LEU A 395 -11.70 10.37 11.82
C LEU A 395 -11.42 11.70 11.12
N TYR A 396 -10.40 11.75 10.28
CA TYR A 396 -10.15 12.87 9.38
C TYR A 396 -10.58 12.52 7.96
N LEU A 397 -11.23 13.45 7.26
CA LEU A 397 -11.56 13.35 5.84
C LEU A 397 -10.89 14.48 5.08
N ASP A 398 -9.91 14.12 4.26
CA ASP A 398 -9.23 15.05 3.38
C ASP A 398 -9.56 14.68 1.94
N LEU A 399 -10.61 15.31 1.37
CA LEU A 399 -11.30 14.83 0.15
C LEU A 399 -10.90 15.55 -1.15
N PHE A 400 -10.32 16.74 -1.03
CA PHE A 400 -10.09 17.61 -2.17
C PHE A 400 -8.68 17.45 -2.72
N HIS A 401 -8.57 17.49 -4.05
CA HIS A 401 -7.27 17.54 -4.71
C HIS A 401 -6.60 18.90 -4.50
N ARG A 402 -5.29 18.88 -4.20
CA ARG A 402 -4.43 20.07 -4.17
C ARG A 402 -3.01 19.71 -4.56
N GLU A 403 -2.23 20.71 -4.97
CA GLU A 403 -0.82 20.52 -5.32
C GLU A 403 -0.02 19.96 -4.14
N GLY A 404 0.85 18.99 -4.42
CA GLY A 404 1.69 18.35 -3.41
C GLY A 404 1.00 17.30 -2.55
N LYS A 405 -0.33 17.16 -2.64
CA LYS A 405 -1.09 16.08 -1.98
C LYS A 405 -0.96 14.77 -2.76
N TYR A 406 -0.93 13.63 -2.06
CA TYR A 406 -0.90 12.29 -2.64
C TYR A 406 -2.06 12.11 -3.63
N PRO A 407 -1.84 11.79 -4.91
CA PRO A 407 -2.87 11.89 -5.95
C PRO A 407 -3.91 10.74 -5.95
N GLY A 408 -3.79 9.76 -5.07
CA GLY A 408 -4.67 8.57 -5.04
C GLY A 408 -5.58 8.45 -3.81
N GLU A 409 -6.26 7.31 -3.71
CA GLU A 409 -7.04 6.88 -2.53
C GLU A 409 -6.18 6.20 -1.49
N SER A 410 -6.24 6.70 -0.26
CA SER A 410 -5.47 6.15 0.86
C SER A 410 -6.21 6.22 2.18
N CYS A 411 -5.84 5.34 3.10
CA CYS A 411 -6.21 5.43 4.50
C CYS A 411 -4.92 5.38 5.29
N PHE A 412 -4.66 6.41 6.09
CA PHE A 412 -3.48 6.53 6.92
C PHE A 412 -3.87 6.41 8.38
N ASN A 413 -3.28 5.45 9.08
CA ASN A 413 -3.40 5.38 10.52
C ASN A 413 -2.39 6.36 11.13
N LEU A 414 -2.85 7.40 11.82
CA LEU A 414 -1.98 8.42 12.42
C LEU A 414 -1.58 8.03 13.84
N GLN A 415 -2.52 7.49 14.61
CA GLN A 415 -2.27 6.95 15.94
C GLN A 415 -2.80 5.52 16.02
N PRO A 416 -1.90 4.52 16.13
CA PRO A 416 -2.35 3.15 16.30
C PRO A 416 -3.09 3.00 17.64
N VAL A 417 -4.05 2.08 17.67
CA VAL A 417 -4.55 1.54 18.94
C VAL A 417 -3.39 0.81 19.58
N SER A 418 -2.84 1.36 20.65
CA SER A 418 -1.79 0.66 21.39
C SER A 418 -2.40 -0.59 22.04
N ILE A 419 -1.65 -1.70 22.04
CA ILE A 419 -2.01 -2.89 22.81
C ILE A 419 -1.96 -2.52 24.29
N PHE A 420 -3.10 -2.08 24.83
CA PHE A 420 -3.29 -1.79 26.25
C PHE A 420 -3.35 -3.06 27.10
N TYR A 421 -3.44 -4.25 26.48
CA TYR A 421 -3.64 -5.51 27.18
C TYR A 421 -2.43 -5.95 28.02
N LEU A 422 -1.21 -5.53 27.69
CA LEU A 422 -0.02 -5.90 28.46
C LEU A 422 0.20 -5.05 29.73
N ARG A 423 -0.66 -4.06 30.01
CA ARG A 423 -0.70 -3.33 31.30
C ARG A 423 -1.64 -3.94 32.33
N ARG A 424 -2.55 -4.84 31.94
CA ARG A 424 -3.53 -5.42 32.88
C ARG A 424 -2.93 -6.38 33.90
N SER A 425 -1.66 -6.77 33.74
CA SER A 425 -0.93 -7.57 34.74
C SER A 425 -0.09 -6.74 35.72
N ALA A 426 -0.08 -5.40 35.65
CA ALA A 426 0.65 -4.56 36.60
C ALA A 426 -0.06 -3.22 36.84
N ASP A 427 -0.89 -3.17 37.89
CA ASP A 427 -1.26 -2.04 38.75
C ASP A 427 -0.92 -0.60 38.30
N MET A 428 -1.35 -0.17 37.11
CA MET A 428 -1.37 1.26 36.77
C MET A 428 -2.64 1.64 36.00
N ALA A 429 -3.46 2.46 36.66
CA ALA A 429 -4.65 3.12 36.15
C ALA A 429 -4.35 4.14 35.03
N GLY A 430 -3.91 3.67 33.86
CA GLY A 430 -3.77 4.49 32.65
C GLY A 430 -5.05 4.49 31.83
N LYS A 431 -5.55 5.69 31.46
CA LYS A 431 -6.67 5.86 30.52
C LYS A 431 -6.32 5.27 29.14
N PRO A 432 -7.26 4.65 28.41
CA PRO A 432 -7.02 4.16 27.05
C PRO A 432 -6.51 5.30 26.14
N GLN A 433 -5.55 4.98 25.26
CA GLN A 433 -5.19 5.86 24.15
C GLN A 433 -6.15 5.57 23.00
N ASN A 434 -6.79 6.62 22.51
CA ASN A 434 -7.85 6.51 21.50
C ASN A 434 -7.25 6.37 20.10
N ILE A 435 -8.06 5.84 19.18
CA ILE A 435 -7.67 5.59 17.80
C ILE A 435 -7.69 6.93 17.05
N VAL A 436 -6.64 7.25 16.30
CA VAL A 436 -6.69 8.41 15.40
C VAL A 436 -6.36 7.95 14.02
N SER A 437 -7.38 7.85 13.18
CA SER A 437 -7.20 7.42 11.79
C SER A 437 -7.65 8.51 10.84
N LEU A 438 -6.91 8.65 9.76
CA LEU A 438 -7.21 9.55 8.67
C LEU A 438 -7.59 8.73 7.44
N ILE A 439 -8.63 9.16 6.77
CA ILE A 439 -8.94 8.75 5.41
C ILE A 439 -8.61 9.92 4.48
N GLU A 440 -7.60 9.71 3.64
CA GLU A 440 -7.16 10.70 2.66
C GLU A 440 -7.62 10.27 1.27
N LEU A 441 -8.45 11.11 0.66
CA LEU A 441 -9.01 10.90 -0.67
C LEU A 441 -8.64 12.10 -1.54
N SER A 442 -7.89 11.91 -2.61
CA SER A 442 -7.51 13.02 -3.50
C SER A 442 -8.27 12.96 -4.80
N TYR A 443 -9.33 13.76 -4.95
CA TYR A 443 -10.06 13.80 -6.22
C TYR A 443 -10.46 15.19 -6.69
N ARG A 444 -10.54 15.30 -8.02
CA ARG A 444 -11.07 16.47 -8.74
C ARG A 444 -12.58 16.38 -9.01
N VAL A 445 -13.16 15.17 -9.14
CA VAL A 445 -14.59 14.95 -9.46
C VAL A 445 -15.09 13.60 -8.93
N LEU A 446 -16.28 13.54 -8.33
CA LEU A 446 -16.93 12.29 -7.91
C LEU A 446 -17.29 11.39 -9.09
N SER A 447 -16.90 10.12 -9.00
CA SER A 447 -17.27 9.07 -9.96
C SER A 447 -17.80 7.84 -9.22
N GLU A 448 -18.45 6.91 -9.91
CA GLU A 448 -18.89 5.64 -9.31
C GLU A 448 -17.72 4.85 -8.67
N GLY A 449 -16.52 4.94 -9.27
CA GLY A 449 -15.30 4.37 -8.68
C GLY A 449 -14.93 5.01 -7.34
N MET A 450 -15.13 6.33 -7.21
CA MET A 450 -14.87 7.07 -5.97
C MET A 450 -15.84 6.67 -4.86
N GLN A 451 -17.11 6.39 -5.15
CA GLN A 451 -18.08 5.94 -4.13
C GLN A 451 -17.68 4.58 -3.53
N ARG A 452 -17.32 3.62 -4.40
CA ARG A 452 -16.83 2.31 -3.98
C ARG A 452 -15.55 2.45 -3.15
N ALA A 453 -14.66 3.35 -3.55
CA ALA A 453 -13.45 3.61 -2.83
C ALA A 453 -13.67 4.25 -1.45
N ILE A 454 -14.54 5.26 -1.34
CA ILE A 454 -14.90 5.89 -0.07
C ILE A 454 -15.44 4.82 0.89
N ALA A 455 -16.41 4.02 0.44
CA ALA A 455 -16.97 2.93 1.23
C ALA A 455 -15.90 1.91 1.64
N HIS A 456 -15.03 1.52 0.71
CA HIS A 456 -13.93 0.58 0.97
C HIS A 456 -12.90 1.14 1.97
N ARG A 457 -12.57 2.43 1.91
CA ARG A 457 -11.63 3.08 2.83
C ARG A 457 -12.24 3.32 4.20
N LEU A 458 -13.51 3.73 4.27
CA LEU A 458 -14.22 3.84 5.54
C LEU A 458 -14.41 2.48 6.21
N HIS A 459 -14.57 1.39 5.44
CA HIS A 459 -14.53 0.04 6.01
C HIS A 459 -13.18 -0.28 6.68
N TYR A 460 -12.04 0.11 6.09
CA TYR A 460 -10.75 -0.05 6.77
C TYR A 460 -10.67 0.76 8.07
N PHE A 461 -11.24 1.96 8.09
CA PHE A 461 -11.33 2.75 9.32
C PHE A 461 -12.13 2.01 10.40
N VAL A 462 -13.31 1.50 10.06
CA VAL A 462 -14.08 0.67 11.01
C VAL A 462 -13.29 -0.56 11.43
N HIS A 463 -12.61 -1.25 10.51
CA HIS A 463 -11.73 -2.38 10.87
C HIS A 463 -10.64 -1.99 11.88
N PHE A 464 -10.09 -0.77 11.80
CA PHE A 464 -9.16 -0.28 12.82
C PHE A 464 -9.85 -0.02 14.15
N LEU A 465 -11.10 0.46 14.16
CA LEU A 465 -11.91 0.66 15.36
C LEU A 465 -12.33 -0.65 16.03
N SER A 466 -12.87 -1.60 15.27
CA SER A 466 -13.43 -2.86 15.77
C SER A 466 -12.39 -3.81 16.37
N ARG A 467 -11.09 -3.59 16.12
CA ARG A 467 -10.01 -4.30 16.82
C ARG A 467 -10.03 -4.09 18.34
N HIS A 468 -10.75 -3.07 18.84
CA HIS A 468 -10.95 -2.85 20.27
C HIS A 468 -11.95 -3.83 20.91
N GLN A 469 -12.93 -4.33 20.15
CA GLN A 469 -14.07 -5.09 20.69
C GLN A 469 -13.87 -6.62 20.70
N ALA A 470 -12.84 -7.15 20.04
CA ALA A 470 -12.68 -8.60 19.80
C ALA A 470 -12.27 -9.45 21.03
N ASN A 471 -12.17 -8.88 22.23
CA ASN A 471 -11.75 -9.62 23.44
C ASN A 471 -12.60 -9.26 24.69
N GLN A 472 -13.91 -9.10 24.53
CA GLN A 472 -14.80 -9.36 25.67
C GLN A 472 -15.04 -10.88 25.73
N PRO A 473 -14.76 -11.54 26.86
CA PRO A 473 -15.16 -12.94 27.02
C PRO A 473 -16.69 -13.02 26.91
N CYS A 474 -17.20 -13.97 26.12
CA CYS A 474 -18.55 -14.48 26.33
C CYS A 474 -18.67 -15.08 27.73
#